data_AF-A0A9X3RZP7-F1
#
_entry.id   AF-A0A9X3RZP7-F1
#
_cell.length_a   1.000
_cell.length_b   1.000
_cell.length_c   1.000
_cell.angle_alpha   90.00
_cell.angle_beta   90.00
_cell.angle_gamma   90.00
#
_symmetry.space_group_name_H-M   'P 1'
#
loop_
_entity.id
_entity.type
_entity.pdbx_description
1 polymer ?
#
loop_
_entity_poly.entity_id
_entity_poly.type
_entity_poly.pdbx_seq_one_letter_code
_entity_poly.pdbx_strand_id
1 'polypeptide(L)'
;MEGLDQVIALVRPPAAPTGAPVDWAAAESALGTALPTDYKAFCDRYGHGEFFNGWGWFPLTPFAHHCHEDLVSTFWRDILADDDWGRRPFPEPGGVLPFATSELKYRFWWLAEGPPDDWPVLVEDDGGTWHQFALTATELLAVALRDELFGPPEADLDPVKFFSRPTPRERNLHQPFVINVYGTNPQGHHIDLDLAGALGGTRQARLDALLDELNPELRASIVRAEAKRSREELWVISRDDIDPLRTAIQAWADRVSGWSGQ
;
A
#
# COMPACT_ATOMS: atom_id res chain seq x y z
N MET A 1 -1.29 22.41 21.13
CA MET A 1 -0.02 22.06 20.48
C MET A 1 -0.42 21.30 19.24
N GLU A 2 -0.27 21.93 18.07
CA GLU A 2 -0.82 21.44 16.79
C GLU A 2 -0.22 20.06 16.46
N GLY A 3 -0.97 19.17 15.79
CA GLY A 3 -0.57 17.77 15.59
C GLY A 3 0.80 17.60 14.94
N LEU A 4 1.13 18.43 13.96
CA LEU A 4 2.45 18.45 13.31
C LEU A 4 3.60 18.69 14.30
N ASP A 5 3.45 19.60 15.26
CA ASP A 5 4.47 19.86 16.28
C ASP A 5 4.74 18.61 17.13
N GLN A 6 3.69 17.84 17.43
CA GLN A 6 3.83 16.59 18.18
C GLN A 6 4.60 15.55 17.38
N VAL A 7 4.33 15.44 16.08
CA VAL A 7 5.07 14.53 15.18
C VAL A 7 6.54 14.95 15.12
N ILE A 8 6.85 16.24 14.94
CA ILE A 8 8.23 16.77 14.90
C ILE A 8 8.97 16.53 16.22
N ALA A 9 8.29 16.60 17.36
CA ALA A 9 8.89 16.32 18.66
C ALA A 9 9.27 14.84 18.82
N LEU A 10 8.48 13.92 18.24
CA LEU A 10 8.73 12.48 18.28
C LEU A 10 9.79 12.05 17.28
N VAL A 11 9.70 12.56 16.04
CA VAL A 11 10.56 12.17 14.93
C VAL A 11 11.07 13.45 14.28
N ARG A 12 12.40 13.64 14.27
CA ARG A 12 12.95 14.81 13.61
C ARG A 12 12.71 14.71 12.11
N PRO A 13 12.17 15.75 11.46
CA PRO A 13 12.00 15.76 10.02
C PRO A 13 13.36 15.80 9.31
N PRO A 14 13.42 15.39 8.03
CA PRO A 14 14.64 15.46 7.24
C PRO A 14 15.12 16.92 7.05
N ALA A 15 16.40 17.07 6.70
CA ALA A 15 17.01 18.37 6.45
C ALA A 15 16.37 19.12 5.27
N ALA A 16 15.85 18.38 4.30
CA ALA A 16 14.98 18.85 3.24
C ALA A 16 13.85 17.82 3.04
N PRO A 17 12.63 18.23 2.63
CA PRO A 17 11.54 17.31 2.34
C PRO A 17 11.97 16.28 1.29
N THR A 18 11.55 15.03 1.47
CA THR A 18 11.86 13.95 0.53
C THR A 18 10.90 13.95 -0.66
N GLY A 19 11.40 13.62 -1.85
CA GLY A 19 10.61 13.65 -3.09
C GLY A 19 10.44 15.05 -3.68
N ALA A 20 9.57 15.16 -4.67
CA ALA A 20 9.27 16.44 -5.32
C ALA A 20 8.31 17.28 -4.44
N PRO A 21 8.40 18.63 -4.46
CA PRO A 21 7.39 19.47 -3.83
C PRO A 21 5.99 19.17 -4.36
N VAL A 22 5.00 19.20 -3.48
CA VAL A 22 3.62 18.89 -3.84
C VAL A 22 2.96 20.11 -4.48
N ASP A 23 2.35 19.92 -5.64
CA ASP A 23 1.42 20.91 -6.22
C ASP A 23 0.03 20.70 -5.61
N TRP A 24 -0.24 21.40 -4.52
CA TRP A 24 -1.50 21.29 -3.80
C TRP A 24 -2.71 21.72 -4.63
N ALA A 25 -2.57 22.71 -5.51
CA ALA A 25 -3.68 23.15 -6.36
C ALA A 25 -4.07 22.04 -7.35
N ALA A 26 -3.09 21.35 -7.94
CA ALA A 26 -3.34 20.19 -8.79
C ALA A 26 -3.94 19.02 -8.00
N ALA A 27 -3.44 18.74 -6.79
CA ALA A 27 -3.94 17.66 -5.95
C ALA A 27 -5.40 17.88 -5.52
N GLU A 28 -5.72 19.07 -5.03
CA GLU A 28 -7.08 19.45 -4.61
C GLU A 28 -8.04 19.49 -5.81
N SER A 29 -7.57 19.92 -6.98
CA SER A 29 -8.34 19.84 -8.23
C SER A 29 -8.62 18.40 -8.66
N ALA A 30 -7.67 17.48 -8.48
CA ALA A 30 -7.84 16.07 -8.83
C ALA A 30 -8.82 15.36 -7.87
N LEU A 31 -8.78 15.72 -6.58
CA LEU A 31 -9.70 15.21 -5.57
C LEU A 31 -11.09 15.84 -5.66
N GLY A 32 -11.20 17.09 -6.13
CA GLY A 32 -12.44 17.86 -6.13
C GLY A 32 -12.76 18.52 -4.78
N THR A 33 -11.79 18.59 -3.87
CA THR A 33 -11.92 19.21 -2.55
C THR A 33 -10.57 19.72 -2.07
N ALA A 34 -10.59 20.75 -1.22
CA ALA A 34 -9.41 21.12 -0.44
C ALA A 34 -9.08 20.03 0.59
N LEU A 35 -7.82 20.01 1.04
CA LEU A 35 -7.31 19.08 2.06
C LEU A 35 -7.02 19.82 3.39
N PRO A 36 -7.01 19.10 4.52
CA PRO A 36 -6.65 19.66 5.82
C PRO A 36 -5.31 20.38 5.79
N THR A 37 -5.27 21.59 6.38
CA THR A 37 -4.11 22.48 6.38
C THR A 37 -2.92 21.87 7.13
N ASP A 38 -3.19 21.18 8.24
CA ASP A 38 -2.17 20.50 9.05
C ASP A 38 -1.46 19.39 8.27
N TYR A 39 -2.22 18.63 7.47
CA TYR A 39 -1.71 17.53 6.68
C TYR A 39 -0.87 18.00 5.50
N LYS A 40 -1.27 19.11 4.85
CA LYS A 40 -0.46 19.76 3.82
C LYS A 40 0.88 20.24 4.38
N ALA A 41 0.85 20.93 5.53
CA ALA A 41 2.07 21.38 6.21
C ALA A 41 2.97 20.21 6.65
N PHE A 42 2.37 19.10 7.09
CA PHE A 42 3.08 17.86 7.38
C PHE A 42 3.80 17.31 6.15
N CYS A 43 3.09 17.16 5.02
CA CYS A 43 3.67 16.67 3.77
C CYS A 43 4.75 17.62 3.23
N ASP A 44 4.56 18.94 3.31
CA ASP A 44 5.57 19.92 2.90
C ASP A 44 6.82 19.87 3.78
N ARG A 45 6.69 19.43 5.04
CA ARG A 45 7.80 19.38 5.99
C ARG A 45 8.61 18.09 5.91
N TYR A 46 7.94 16.96 5.74
CA TYR A 46 8.55 15.63 5.69
C TYR A 46 8.84 15.16 4.27
N GLY A 47 7.97 15.50 3.33
CA GLY A 47 7.94 14.94 1.99
C GLY A 47 7.33 13.54 1.95
N HIS A 48 7.58 12.81 0.88
CA HIS A 48 7.14 11.43 0.69
C HIS A 48 8.03 10.45 1.47
N GLY A 49 7.45 9.62 2.34
CA GLY A 49 8.19 8.60 3.09
C GLY A 49 7.32 7.87 4.10
N GLU A 50 7.96 7.11 4.98
CA GLU A 50 7.32 6.25 5.96
C GLU A 50 7.93 6.41 7.36
N PHE A 51 7.12 6.23 8.39
CA PHE A 51 7.55 6.15 9.77
C PHE A 51 7.64 4.69 10.20
N PHE A 52 8.76 4.26 10.76
CA PHE A 52 8.98 2.86 11.07
C PHE A 52 9.62 2.68 12.45
N ASN A 53 8.99 1.85 13.27
CA ASN A 53 9.48 1.33 14.56
C ASN A 53 9.35 -0.21 14.65
N GLY A 54 9.05 -0.88 13.53
CA GLY A 54 8.73 -2.31 13.47
C GLY A 54 7.37 -2.60 12.83
N TRP A 55 6.44 -1.63 12.78
CA TRP A 55 5.07 -1.84 12.28
C TRP A 55 4.62 -0.86 11.17
N GLY A 56 5.51 0.01 10.71
CA GLY A 56 5.40 0.89 9.53
C GLY A 56 4.09 1.69 9.36
N TRP A 57 4.18 3.00 9.40
CA TRP A 57 3.10 3.91 9.03
C TRP A 57 3.44 4.67 7.74
N PHE A 58 2.52 4.64 6.79
CA PHE A 58 2.70 5.12 5.43
C PHE A 58 1.69 6.24 5.14
N PRO A 59 2.03 7.51 5.40
CA PRO A 59 1.23 8.63 4.95
C PRO A 59 1.15 8.64 3.42
N LEU A 60 -0.05 8.89 2.89
CA LEU A 60 -0.26 9.06 1.47
C LEU A 60 0.11 10.49 1.09
N THR A 61 0.89 10.62 0.02
CA THR A 61 1.25 11.93 -0.57
C THR A 61 0.70 12.01 -1.98
N PRO A 62 0.21 13.18 -2.44
CA PRO A 62 -0.28 13.31 -3.81
C PRO A 62 0.78 12.95 -4.86
N PHE A 63 0.33 12.28 -5.92
CA PHE A 63 1.15 11.89 -7.07
C PHE A 63 2.32 10.98 -6.70
N ALA A 64 2.17 10.18 -5.63
CA ALA A 64 3.14 9.15 -5.31
C ALA A 64 3.26 8.14 -6.46
N HIS A 65 4.43 7.51 -6.57
CA HIS A 65 4.72 6.61 -7.69
C HIS A 65 3.83 5.36 -7.70
N HIS A 66 3.41 4.90 -6.53
CA HIS A 66 2.55 3.73 -6.39
C HIS A 66 1.12 4.15 -6.04
N CYS A 67 0.15 3.58 -6.74
CA CYS A 67 -1.27 3.94 -6.59
C CYS A 67 -1.83 3.74 -5.16
N HIS A 68 -1.26 2.83 -4.37
CA HIS A 68 -1.68 2.61 -2.97
C HIS A 68 -1.04 3.60 -1.97
N GLU A 69 0.00 4.32 -2.38
CA GLU A 69 0.68 5.39 -1.63
C GLU A 69 0.24 6.79 -2.10
N ASP A 70 -0.47 6.85 -3.24
CA ASP A 70 -0.90 8.09 -3.88
C ASP A 70 -2.26 8.55 -3.36
N LEU A 71 -2.26 9.72 -2.73
CA LEU A 71 -3.44 10.36 -2.16
C LEU A 71 -4.54 10.63 -3.20
N VAL A 72 -4.16 10.92 -4.44
CA VAL A 72 -5.11 11.30 -5.50
C VAL A 72 -5.49 10.13 -6.41
N SER A 73 -4.96 8.93 -6.14
CA SER A 73 -5.26 7.74 -6.92
C SER A 73 -6.71 7.30 -6.76
N THR A 74 -7.29 6.72 -7.81
CA THR A 74 -8.60 6.04 -7.73
C THR A 74 -8.52 4.70 -7.02
N PHE A 75 -7.32 4.16 -6.77
CA PHE A 75 -7.12 2.84 -6.19
C PHE A 75 -8.00 2.59 -4.96
N TRP A 76 -7.95 3.48 -3.97
CA TRP A 76 -8.73 3.34 -2.75
C TRP A 76 -10.24 3.50 -2.94
N ARG A 77 -10.65 4.32 -3.92
CA ARG A 77 -12.05 4.45 -4.31
C ARG A 77 -12.57 3.15 -4.91
N ASP A 78 -11.82 2.55 -5.82
CA ASP A 78 -12.20 1.30 -6.49
C ASP A 78 -12.25 0.16 -5.46
N ILE A 79 -11.29 0.14 -4.53
CA ILE A 79 -11.24 -0.81 -3.40
C ILE A 79 -12.46 -0.70 -2.48
N LEU A 80 -12.94 0.52 -2.18
CA LEU A 80 -14.15 0.76 -1.39
C LEU A 80 -15.44 0.44 -2.16
N ALA A 81 -15.44 0.59 -3.48
CA ALA A 81 -16.61 0.35 -4.32
C ALA A 81 -16.86 -1.14 -4.57
N ASP A 82 -15.80 -1.93 -4.67
CA ASP A 82 -15.87 -3.38 -4.94
C ASP A 82 -16.25 -4.23 -3.72
N ASP A 83 -16.34 -3.63 -2.53
CA ASP A 83 -16.42 -4.36 -1.27
C ASP A 83 -17.46 -3.74 -0.32
N ASP A 84 -18.18 -4.55 0.46
CA ASP A 84 -19.30 -4.09 1.30
C ASP A 84 -18.81 -3.54 2.65
N TRP A 85 -17.93 -2.55 2.61
CA TRP A 85 -17.17 -2.05 3.78
C TRP A 85 -17.95 -1.10 4.68
N GLY A 86 -19.24 -0.89 4.41
CA GLY A 86 -20.08 -0.01 5.19
C GLY A 86 -19.75 1.49 5.06
N ARG A 87 -18.80 1.87 4.19
CA ARG A 87 -18.45 3.25 3.85
C ARG A 87 -18.58 3.49 2.35
N ARG A 88 -18.70 4.76 1.97
CA ARG A 88 -18.70 5.19 0.56
C ARG A 88 -17.43 5.97 0.29
N PRO A 89 -16.87 5.90 -0.91
CA PRO A 89 -15.75 6.76 -1.27
C PRO A 89 -16.22 8.19 -1.52
N PHE A 90 -15.40 9.19 -1.17
CA PHE A 90 -15.61 10.56 -1.65
C PHE A 90 -15.52 10.59 -3.20
N PRO A 91 -16.38 11.35 -3.91
CA PRO A 91 -17.22 12.46 -3.43
C PRO A 91 -18.67 12.11 -3.05
N GLU A 92 -19.00 10.84 -2.80
CA GLU A 92 -20.34 10.51 -2.33
C GLU A 92 -20.64 11.18 -0.97
N PRO A 93 -21.89 11.58 -0.67
CA PRO A 93 -22.25 12.16 0.62
C PRO A 93 -21.86 11.25 1.80
N GLY A 94 -21.16 11.81 2.79
CA GLY A 94 -20.58 11.03 3.89
C GLY A 94 -19.41 10.13 3.47
N GLY A 95 -18.79 10.44 2.32
CA GLY A 95 -17.72 9.66 1.73
C GLY A 95 -16.38 9.86 2.44
N VAL A 96 -15.52 8.85 2.32
CA VAL A 96 -14.18 8.85 2.95
C VAL A 96 -13.07 9.07 1.93
N LEU A 97 -11.98 9.69 2.37
CA LEU A 97 -10.73 9.86 1.63
C LEU A 97 -9.58 9.22 2.41
N PRO A 98 -8.73 8.39 1.79
CA PRO A 98 -7.59 7.80 2.48
C PRO A 98 -6.54 8.87 2.78
N PHE A 99 -5.79 8.72 3.87
CA PHE A 99 -4.61 9.55 4.13
C PHE A 99 -3.41 8.79 4.64
N ALA A 100 -3.58 7.59 5.18
CA ALA A 100 -2.45 6.74 5.50
C ALA A 100 -2.83 5.25 5.46
N THR A 101 -1.81 4.41 5.43
CA THR A 101 -1.91 2.98 5.71
C THR A 101 -0.82 2.53 6.68
N SER A 102 -0.86 1.28 7.10
CA SER A 102 0.19 0.67 7.92
C SER A 102 0.53 -0.76 7.49
N GLU A 103 1.67 -1.29 7.92
CA GLU A 103 2.03 -2.71 7.63
C GLU A 103 1.08 -3.68 8.33
N LEU A 104 0.50 -3.25 9.44
CA LEU A 104 -0.52 -3.98 10.20
C LEU A 104 -1.90 -3.98 9.53
N LYS A 105 -2.00 -3.51 8.28
CA LYS A 105 -3.24 -3.45 7.49
C LYS A 105 -4.30 -2.50 8.04
N TYR A 106 -3.97 -1.66 9.03
CA TYR A 106 -4.82 -0.54 9.39
C TYR A 106 -4.84 0.47 8.24
N ARG A 107 -6.02 1.04 8.01
CA ARG A 107 -6.24 2.09 7.00
C ARG A 107 -6.82 3.31 7.67
N PHE A 108 -6.33 4.46 7.27
CA PHE A 108 -6.61 5.73 7.90
C PHE A 108 -7.29 6.65 6.89
N TRP A 109 -8.42 7.21 7.30
CA TRP A 109 -9.34 7.89 6.41
C TRP A 109 -9.84 9.20 7.02
N TRP A 110 -10.05 10.22 6.21
CA TRP A 110 -10.89 11.36 6.55
C TRP A 110 -12.34 11.05 6.20
N LEU A 111 -13.27 11.42 7.07
CA LEU A 111 -14.67 11.59 6.69
C LEU A 111 -14.82 12.98 6.04
N ALA A 112 -14.83 13.01 4.70
CA ALA A 112 -14.70 14.23 3.92
C ALA A 112 -16.04 14.97 3.77
N GLU A 113 -16.59 15.41 4.90
CA GLU A 113 -17.87 16.13 4.98
C GLU A 113 -17.67 17.49 5.66
N GLY A 114 -18.07 18.56 4.96
CA GLY A 114 -17.90 19.93 5.46
C GLY A 114 -16.49 20.49 5.26
N PRO A 115 -16.07 21.46 6.09
CA PRO A 115 -14.75 22.09 5.99
C PRO A 115 -13.60 21.09 6.21
N PRO A 116 -12.55 21.07 5.37
CA PRO A 116 -11.47 20.10 5.48
C PRO A 116 -10.73 20.08 6.82
N ASP A 117 -10.51 21.23 7.44
CA ASP A 117 -9.81 21.32 8.73
C ASP A 117 -10.63 20.72 9.89
N ASP A 118 -11.93 20.48 9.69
CA ASP A 118 -12.85 19.90 10.68
C ASP A 118 -13.17 18.42 10.39
N TRP A 119 -12.60 17.82 9.35
CA TRP A 119 -12.89 16.44 8.97
C TRP A 119 -12.48 15.45 10.07
N PRO A 120 -13.41 14.63 10.59
CA PRO A 120 -13.06 13.56 11.52
C PRO A 120 -12.15 12.53 10.86
N VAL A 121 -11.24 11.96 11.64
CA VAL A 121 -10.45 10.81 11.20
C VAL A 121 -11.13 9.50 11.61
N LEU A 122 -11.08 8.55 10.70
CA LEU A 122 -11.54 7.18 10.86
C LEU A 122 -10.36 6.24 10.70
N VAL A 123 -10.32 5.21 11.52
CA VAL A 123 -9.37 4.10 11.38
C VAL A 123 -10.15 2.83 11.19
N GLU A 124 -9.80 2.11 10.14
CA GLU A 124 -10.25 0.75 9.94
C GLU A 124 -9.16 -0.19 10.44
N ASP A 125 -9.49 -1.05 11.39
CA ASP A 125 -8.58 -2.08 11.87
C ASP A 125 -8.46 -3.26 10.90
N ASP A 126 -7.56 -4.19 11.20
CA ASP A 126 -7.31 -5.37 10.39
C ASP A 126 -8.52 -6.34 10.29
N GLY A 127 -9.46 -6.22 11.24
CA GLY A 127 -10.72 -6.93 11.28
C GLY A 127 -11.86 -6.25 10.51
N GLY A 128 -11.61 -5.08 9.92
CA GLY A 128 -12.62 -4.31 9.17
C GLY A 128 -13.55 -3.47 10.06
N THR A 129 -13.23 -3.29 11.35
CA THR A 129 -14.01 -2.44 12.25
C THR A 129 -13.55 -0.99 12.11
N TRP A 130 -14.53 -0.08 12.05
CA TRP A 130 -14.30 1.35 11.93
C TRP A 130 -14.35 2.04 13.28
N HIS A 131 -13.30 2.80 13.58
CA HIS A 131 -13.14 3.60 14.79
C HIS A 131 -13.05 5.07 14.41
N GLN A 132 -13.81 5.94 15.06
CA GLN A 132 -13.79 7.38 14.81
C GLN A 132 -13.07 8.12 15.93
N PHE A 133 -12.19 9.05 15.57
CA PHE A 133 -11.46 9.88 16.53
C PHE A 133 -11.72 11.36 16.24
N ALA A 134 -11.87 12.14 17.30
CA ALA A 134 -11.94 13.60 17.24
C ALA A 134 -10.51 14.19 17.26
N LEU A 135 -9.70 13.76 16.31
CA LEU A 135 -8.30 14.15 16.11
C LEU A 135 -8.10 14.54 14.66
N THR A 136 -7.15 15.43 14.40
CA THR A 136 -6.60 15.65 13.06
C THR A 136 -5.76 14.44 12.61
N ALA A 137 -5.43 14.36 11.32
CA ALA A 137 -4.57 13.29 10.80
C ALA A 137 -3.17 13.31 11.43
N THR A 138 -2.61 14.50 11.67
CA THR A 138 -1.28 14.64 12.29
C THR A 138 -1.30 14.34 13.79
N GLU A 139 -2.39 14.66 14.50
CA GLU A 139 -2.57 14.24 15.90
C GLU A 139 -2.72 12.72 16.01
N LEU A 140 -3.51 12.10 15.13
CA LEU A 140 -3.67 10.66 15.10
C LEU A 140 -2.34 9.97 14.79
N LEU A 141 -1.55 10.52 13.85
CA LEU A 141 -0.19 10.06 13.60
C LEU A 141 0.65 10.14 14.87
N ALA A 142 0.64 11.28 15.59
CA ALA A 142 1.40 11.40 16.82
C ALA A 142 1.00 10.37 17.88
N VAL A 143 -0.29 10.01 17.99
CA VAL A 143 -0.78 8.93 18.86
C VAL A 143 -0.28 7.56 18.37
N ALA A 144 -0.34 7.30 17.06
CA ALA A 144 0.16 6.07 16.47
C ALA A 144 1.69 5.90 16.69
N LEU A 145 2.47 6.96 16.56
CA LEU A 145 3.92 6.95 16.78
C LEU A 145 4.34 6.77 18.25
N ARG A 146 3.42 6.93 19.20
CA ARG A 146 3.63 6.59 20.63
C ARG A 146 3.18 5.17 20.96
N ASP A 147 2.75 4.41 19.96
CA ASP A 147 2.12 3.09 20.09
C ASP A 147 0.85 3.09 20.97
N GLU A 148 0.20 4.27 21.10
CA GLU A 148 -1.00 4.47 21.93
C GLU A 148 -2.30 4.12 21.21
N LEU A 149 -2.25 3.81 19.89
CA LEU A 149 -3.45 3.55 19.09
C LEU A 149 -3.90 2.08 19.18
N PHE A 150 -2.98 1.13 18.95
CA PHE A 150 -3.24 -0.33 18.91
C PHE A 150 -1.98 -1.16 19.22
N GLY A 151 -1.14 -0.73 20.18
CA GLY A 151 0.14 -1.39 20.45
C GLY A 151 0.01 -2.89 20.78
N PRO A 152 0.84 -3.78 20.19
CA PRO A 152 0.94 -5.15 20.69
C PRO A 152 1.51 -5.10 22.12
N PRO A 153 0.93 -5.83 23.08
CA PRO A 153 1.18 -5.60 24.51
C PRO A 153 2.63 -5.86 25.00
N GLU A 154 3.55 -6.36 24.16
CA GLU A 154 4.83 -6.91 24.63
C GLU A 154 6.04 -6.74 23.67
N ALA A 155 5.97 -5.87 22.65
CA ALA A 155 7.10 -5.72 21.71
C ALA A 155 8.11 -4.65 22.17
N ASP A 156 9.38 -5.02 22.31
CA ASP A 156 10.50 -4.05 22.35
C ASP A 156 10.63 -3.44 20.94
N LEU A 157 10.07 -2.25 20.75
CA LEU A 157 10.09 -1.55 19.47
C LEU A 157 11.35 -0.71 19.31
N ASP A 158 11.89 -0.67 18.08
CA ASP A 158 12.97 0.23 17.74
C ASP A 158 12.50 1.69 17.85
N PRO A 159 13.40 2.66 18.12
CA PRO A 159 13.04 4.08 18.03
C PRO A 159 12.47 4.41 16.64
N VAL A 160 11.32 5.09 16.59
CA VAL A 160 10.68 5.50 15.33
C VAL A 160 11.68 6.29 14.47
N LYS A 161 11.83 5.86 13.22
CA LYS A 161 12.61 6.56 12.19
C LYS A 161 11.69 6.98 11.06
N PHE A 162 11.96 8.15 10.49
CA PHE A 162 11.40 8.53 9.20
C PHE A 162 12.42 8.24 8.11
N PHE A 163 11.99 7.58 7.04
CA PHE A 163 12.79 7.45 5.83
C PHE A 163 11.91 7.50 4.59
N SER A 164 12.47 8.00 3.51
CA SER A 164 11.89 7.83 2.19
C SER A 164 12.58 6.65 1.54
N ARG A 165 11.82 5.67 1.08
CA ARG A 165 12.38 4.72 0.11
C ARG A 165 12.76 5.57 -1.10
N PRO A 166 14.00 5.52 -1.59
CA PRO A 166 14.33 6.23 -2.81
C PRO A 166 13.27 5.85 -3.84
N THR A 167 12.71 6.84 -4.54
CA THR A 167 11.87 6.64 -5.73
C THR A 167 12.38 5.38 -6.41
N PRO A 168 11.57 4.31 -6.58
CA PRO A 168 12.07 3.11 -7.22
C PRO A 168 12.80 3.59 -8.45
N ARG A 169 14.13 3.37 -8.50
CA ARG A 169 14.99 3.84 -9.60
C ARG A 169 14.17 3.72 -10.85
N GLU A 170 13.86 4.87 -11.47
CA GLU A 170 13.01 5.03 -12.64
C GLU A 170 12.61 3.66 -13.15
N ARG A 171 11.49 3.13 -12.61
CA ARG A 171 11.21 1.69 -12.59
C ARG A 171 11.56 1.19 -13.97
N ASN A 172 12.69 0.50 -14.12
CA ASN A 172 13.17 0.14 -15.44
C ASN A 172 12.00 -0.67 -15.99
N LEU A 173 11.25 -0.10 -16.94
CA LEU A 173 10.16 -0.78 -17.66
C LEU A 173 10.69 -2.04 -18.37
N HIS A 174 12.00 -2.27 -18.25
CA HIS A 174 12.85 -3.36 -18.69
C HIS A 174 13.04 -4.52 -17.69
N GLN A 175 12.31 -4.61 -16.57
CA GLN A 175 12.31 -5.83 -15.74
C GLN A 175 10.88 -6.34 -15.50
N PRO A 176 10.51 -7.51 -16.06
CA PRO A 176 9.25 -8.17 -15.75
C PRO A 176 9.33 -8.78 -14.35
N PHE A 177 8.95 -8.00 -13.33
CA PHE A 177 8.85 -8.43 -11.93
C PHE A 177 7.59 -9.29 -11.74
N VAL A 178 7.67 -10.57 -12.11
CA VAL A 178 6.54 -11.49 -11.93
C VAL A 178 6.55 -12.13 -10.55
N ILE A 179 7.72 -12.24 -9.90
CA ILE A 179 7.86 -12.96 -8.63
C ILE A 179 8.48 -12.05 -7.57
N ASN A 180 7.72 -11.78 -6.51
CA ASN A 180 8.10 -10.79 -5.51
C ASN A 180 8.70 -11.39 -4.24
N VAL A 181 8.19 -12.54 -3.75
CA VAL A 181 8.63 -13.12 -2.47
C VAL A 181 8.45 -14.64 -2.48
N TYR A 182 9.38 -15.36 -1.84
CA TYR A 182 9.23 -16.77 -1.49
C TYR A 182 9.20 -16.90 0.04
N GLY A 183 8.11 -17.43 0.59
CA GLY A 183 7.97 -17.63 2.03
C GLY A 183 7.88 -19.11 2.40
N THR A 184 8.36 -19.44 3.59
CA THR A 184 8.17 -20.75 4.23
C THR A 184 7.11 -20.63 5.31
N ASN A 185 6.11 -21.49 5.30
CA ASN A 185 5.17 -21.63 6.41
C ASN A 185 5.03 -23.11 6.81
N PRO A 186 4.38 -23.43 7.94
CA PRO A 186 4.22 -24.82 8.39
C PRO A 186 3.43 -25.73 7.41
N GLN A 187 2.74 -25.15 6.43
CA GLN A 187 1.92 -25.86 5.44
C GLN A 187 2.64 -26.04 4.09
N GLY A 188 3.84 -25.48 3.90
CA GLY A 188 4.65 -25.64 2.69
C GLY A 188 5.43 -24.39 2.27
N HIS A 189 5.89 -24.39 1.03
CA HIS A 189 6.53 -23.25 0.39
C HIS A 189 5.53 -22.52 -0.50
N HIS A 190 5.61 -21.19 -0.58
CA HIS A 190 4.79 -20.42 -1.51
C HIS A 190 5.59 -19.41 -2.31
N ILE A 191 5.04 -19.07 -3.47
CA ILE A 191 5.55 -18.11 -4.45
C ILE A 191 4.49 -17.02 -4.60
N ASP A 192 4.85 -15.80 -4.23
CA ASP A 192 4.02 -14.61 -4.47
C ASP A 192 4.32 -14.03 -5.85
N LEU A 193 3.26 -13.85 -6.64
CA LEU A 193 3.30 -13.31 -8.00
C LEU A 193 2.56 -11.97 -8.09
N ASP A 194 2.93 -11.17 -9.10
CA ASP A 194 2.18 -9.97 -9.50
C ASP A 194 1.89 -10.00 -11.01
N LEU A 195 1.19 -11.04 -11.45
CA LEU A 195 0.89 -11.27 -12.87
C LEU A 195 0.02 -10.14 -13.43
N ALA A 196 -1.03 -9.74 -12.72
CA ALA A 196 -1.87 -8.63 -13.16
C ALA A 196 -1.16 -7.27 -13.10
N GLY A 197 -0.28 -7.02 -12.12
CA GLY A 197 0.52 -5.80 -12.08
C GLY A 197 1.53 -5.73 -13.22
N ALA A 198 2.10 -6.87 -13.63
CA ALA A 198 3.06 -6.95 -14.73
C ALA A 198 2.42 -6.98 -16.13
N LEU A 199 1.28 -7.67 -16.30
CA LEU A 199 0.68 -7.96 -17.60
C LEU A 199 -0.68 -7.29 -17.83
N GLY A 200 -1.23 -6.58 -16.84
CA GLY A 200 -2.59 -6.04 -16.87
C GLY A 200 -3.68 -7.12 -16.81
N GLY A 201 -4.95 -6.72 -16.80
CA GLY A 201 -6.10 -7.64 -16.69
C GLY A 201 -6.42 -8.05 -15.24
N THR A 202 -7.29 -9.05 -15.05
CA THR A 202 -7.65 -9.51 -13.70
C THR A 202 -6.67 -10.57 -13.19
N ARG A 203 -6.39 -10.57 -11.88
CA ARG A 203 -5.49 -11.54 -11.23
C ARG A 203 -5.91 -12.98 -11.49
N GLN A 204 -7.21 -13.27 -11.38
CA GLN A 204 -7.74 -14.61 -11.66
C GLN A 204 -7.49 -15.03 -13.12
N ALA A 205 -7.80 -14.16 -14.10
CA ALA A 205 -7.60 -14.50 -15.51
C ALA A 205 -6.12 -14.71 -15.85
N ARG A 206 -5.21 -13.96 -15.22
CA ARG A 206 -3.76 -14.15 -15.42
C ARG A 206 -3.24 -15.41 -14.77
N LEU A 207 -3.74 -15.75 -13.58
CA LEU A 207 -3.42 -17.01 -12.91
C LEU A 207 -3.88 -18.21 -13.74
N ASP A 208 -5.11 -18.18 -14.26
CA ASP A 208 -5.68 -19.25 -15.07
C ASP A 208 -4.87 -19.45 -16.36
N ALA A 209 -4.54 -18.35 -17.06
CA ALA A 209 -3.74 -18.40 -18.28
C ALA A 209 -2.32 -18.97 -18.04
N LEU A 210 -1.69 -18.60 -16.92
CA LEU A 210 -0.40 -19.16 -16.52
C LEU A 210 -0.51 -20.68 -16.28
N LEU A 211 -1.52 -21.11 -15.50
CA LEU A 211 -1.70 -22.51 -15.12
C LEU A 211 -2.03 -23.41 -16.31
N ASP A 212 -2.74 -22.89 -17.31
CA ASP A 212 -3.10 -23.62 -18.54
C ASP A 212 -1.90 -23.83 -19.47
N GLU A 213 -0.91 -22.93 -19.43
CA GLU A 213 0.27 -22.98 -20.31
C GLU A 213 1.53 -23.54 -19.64
N LEU A 214 1.52 -23.73 -18.31
CA LEU A 214 2.62 -24.35 -17.59
C LEU A 214 2.82 -25.81 -18.02
N ASN A 215 4.08 -26.23 -18.05
CA ASN A 215 4.43 -27.62 -18.28
C ASN A 215 3.70 -28.53 -17.26
N PRO A 216 3.07 -29.64 -17.68
CA PRO A 216 2.36 -30.55 -16.78
C PRO A 216 3.16 -31.03 -15.55
N GLU A 217 4.46 -31.28 -15.69
CA GLU A 217 5.34 -31.68 -14.59
C GLU A 217 5.51 -30.56 -13.55
N LEU A 218 5.72 -29.32 -14.02
CA LEU A 218 5.80 -28.15 -13.16
C LEU A 218 4.44 -27.84 -12.53
N ARG A 219 3.34 -27.98 -13.28
CA ARG A 219 1.99 -27.79 -12.77
C ARG A 219 1.66 -28.79 -11.65
N ALA A 220 2.14 -30.03 -11.74
CA ALA A 220 1.94 -31.03 -10.71
C ALA A 220 2.65 -30.72 -9.38
N SER A 221 3.69 -29.89 -9.40
CA SER A 221 4.36 -29.41 -8.18
C SER A 221 3.54 -28.34 -7.41
N ILE A 222 2.57 -27.71 -8.08
CA ILE A 222 1.68 -26.70 -7.50
C ILE A 222 0.50 -27.41 -6.83
N VAL A 223 0.45 -27.39 -5.49
CA VAL A 223 -0.64 -28.00 -4.71
C VAL A 223 -1.83 -27.08 -4.52
N ARG A 224 -1.61 -25.76 -4.62
CA ARG A 224 -2.66 -24.75 -4.52
C ARG A 224 -2.21 -23.51 -5.29
N ALA A 225 -3.16 -22.91 -6.00
CA ALA A 225 -2.99 -21.63 -6.66
C ALA A 225 -4.18 -20.74 -6.32
N GLU A 226 -3.94 -19.50 -5.96
CA GLU A 226 -5.00 -18.57 -5.54
C GLU A 226 -4.71 -17.16 -6.02
N ALA A 227 -5.68 -16.53 -6.69
CA ALA A 227 -5.64 -15.11 -6.97
C ALA A 227 -6.22 -14.37 -5.78
N LYS A 228 -5.37 -13.68 -5.03
CA LYS A 228 -5.77 -12.78 -3.94
C LYS A 228 -5.95 -11.37 -4.47
N ARG A 229 -6.49 -10.50 -3.63
CA ARG A 229 -6.74 -9.08 -3.97
C ARG A 229 -5.49 -8.35 -4.47
N SER A 230 -4.34 -8.58 -3.84
CA SER A 230 -3.09 -7.86 -4.09
C SER A 230 -2.01 -8.65 -4.85
N ARG A 231 -2.17 -9.97 -5.01
CA ARG A 231 -1.15 -10.87 -5.59
C ARG A 231 -1.77 -12.20 -6.01
N GLU A 232 -1.06 -12.97 -6.82
CA GLU A 232 -1.35 -14.38 -7.02
C GLU A 232 -0.37 -15.23 -6.20
N GLU A 233 -0.84 -16.32 -5.60
CA GLU A 233 -0.01 -17.20 -4.78
C GLU A 233 -0.01 -18.61 -5.37
N LEU A 234 1.19 -19.18 -5.53
CA LEU A 234 1.37 -20.60 -5.83
C LEU A 234 1.98 -21.29 -4.62
N TRP A 235 1.46 -22.45 -4.26
CA TRP A 235 1.93 -23.26 -3.14
C TRP A 235 2.55 -24.54 -3.67
N VAL A 236 3.72 -24.89 -3.16
CA VAL A 236 4.49 -26.06 -3.56
C VAL A 236 4.96 -26.85 -2.33
N ILE A 237 5.18 -28.15 -2.53
CA ILE A 237 5.57 -29.06 -1.45
C ILE A 237 7.06 -28.90 -1.14
N SER A 238 7.92 -28.82 -2.17
CA SER A 238 9.37 -28.73 -2.01
C SER A 238 9.91 -27.36 -2.40
N ARG A 239 10.93 -26.90 -1.67
CA ARG A 239 11.72 -25.73 -2.05
C ARG A 239 12.39 -25.90 -3.41
N ASP A 240 12.73 -27.14 -3.78
CA ASP A 240 13.43 -27.43 -5.03
C ASP A 240 12.55 -27.21 -6.26
N ASP A 241 11.22 -27.19 -6.08
CA ASP A 241 10.26 -26.92 -7.16
C ASP A 241 10.17 -25.43 -7.50
N ILE A 242 10.66 -24.55 -6.61
CA ILE A 242 10.52 -23.09 -6.74
C ILE A 242 11.32 -22.53 -7.91
N ASP A 243 12.59 -22.91 -8.04
CA ASP A 243 13.48 -22.35 -9.08
C ASP A 243 13.02 -22.74 -10.51
N PRO A 244 12.67 -24.00 -10.80
CA PRO A 244 12.08 -24.38 -12.08
C PRO A 244 10.78 -23.64 -12.39
N LEU A 245 9.89 -23.49 -11.41
CA LEU A 245 8.66 -22.72 -11.56
C LEU A 245 8.95 -21.26 -11.85
N ARG A 246 9.89 -20.63 -11.14
CA ARG A 246 10.31 -19.25 -11.41
C ARG A 246 10.69 -19.08 -12.88
N THR A 247 11.58 -19.94 -13.37
CA THR A 247 12.08 -19.84 -14.75
C THR A 247 10.96 -20.01 -15.77
N ALA A 248 10.04 -20.96 -15.56
CA ALA A 248 8.93 -21.18 -16.46
C ALA A 248 7.91 -20.03 -16.45
N ILE A 249 7.58 -19.50 -15.27
CA ILE A 249 6.66 -18.37 -15.09
C ILE A 249 7.23 -17.12 -15.76
N GLN A 250 8.53 -16.87 -15.59
CA GLN A 250 9.21 -15.76 -16.25
C GLN A 250 9.15 -15.90 -17.79
N ALA A 251 9.51 -17.07 -18.32
CA ALA A 251 9.48 -17.33 -19.75
C ALA A 251 8.06 -17.21 -20.34
N TRP A 252 7.04 -17.62 -19.59
CA TRP A 252 5.64 -17.43 -19.97
C TRP A 252 5.28 -15.94 -20.01
N ALA A 253 5.64 -15.17 -18.99
CA ALA A 253 5.34 -13.74 -18.92
C ALA A 253 6.05 -12.93 -20.00
N ASP A 254 7.31 -13.26 -20.31
CA ASP A 254 8.08 -12.63 -21.39
C ASP A 254 7.37 -12.85 -22.74
N ARG A 255 6.89 -14.08 -22.98
CA ARG A 255 6.13 -14.43 -24.20
C ARG A 255 4.78 -13.71 -24.28
N VAL A 256 4.04 -13.64 -23.18
CA VAL A 256 2.69 -13.01 -23.14
C VAL A 256 2.76 -11.49 -23.21
N SER A 257 3.78 -10.87 -22.62
CA SER A 257 4.00 -9.42 -22.69
C SER A 257 4.50 -8.95 -24.07
N GLY A 258 5.03 -9.85 -24.90
CA GLY A 258 5.68 -9.50 -26.16
C GLY A 258 7.03 -8.82 -25.99
N TRP A 259 7.64 -8.94 -24.81
CA TRP A 259 8.93 -8.35 -24.49
C TRP A 259 10.07 -9.18 -25.08
N SER A 260 10.75 -8.66 -26.10
CA SER A 260 12.04 -9.18 -26.58
C SER A 260 13.15 -8.40 -25.89
N GLY A 261 13.73 -8.97 -24.83
CA GLY A 261 14.82 -8.32 -24.08
C GLY A 261 15.91 -7.75 -25.00
N GLN A 262 16.00 -6.43 -25.06
CA GLN A 262 17.15 -5.66 -25.53
C GLN A 262 17.61 -4.73 -24.40
#